data_AF-A0A354G4C6-F1
#
_entry.id   AF-A0A354G4C6-F1
#
_cell.length_a   1.000
_cell.length_b   1.000
_cell.length_c   1.000
_cell.angle_alpha   90.00
_cell.angle_beta   90.00
_cell.angle_gamma   90.00
#
_symmetry.space_group_name_H-M   'P 1'
#
loop_
_entity.id
_entity.type
_entity.pdbx_description
1 polymer ?
#
loop_
_entity_poly.entity_id
_entity_poly.type
_entity_poly.pdbx_seq_one_letter_code
_entity_poly.pdbx_strand_id
1 'polypeptide(L)'
;MSGKKVKIGLALGSGGWRGLAHIGVLKSLEKNNIPVDYITGSSIGALVGGLYAYYGEVSKIEEIIAGIKYQDLFRVLSDPMADLGLLKGNKFLQFLEVFLKGVKIEQLKIPFKAVATDILTGETVYLGKGNLATAIRASISIPLVLAPVTIDGKKLVDGGNSTPVPAKMAYQMGADLVIGVNLYGNIFPLTAAIEGKMKLT
;
A
#
# COMPACT_ATOMS: atom_id res chain seq x y z
N MET A 1 29.03 7.95 -25.52
CA MET A 1 28.75 7.64 -24.10
C MET A 1 27.26 7.33 -24.00
N SER A 2 26.88 6.08 -23.75
CA SER A 2 25.49 5.74 -23.46
C SER A 2 25.16 6.30 -22.07
N GLY A 3 24.23 7.25 -21.97
CA GLY A 3 23.84 7.85 -20.69
C GLY A 3 23.31 6.79 -19.74
N LYS A 4 23.65 6.89 -18.45
CA LYS A 4 23.13 5.98 -17.41
C LYS A 4 21.60 5.95 -17.49
N LYS A 5 21.01 4.76 -17.66
CA LYS A 5 19.55 4.58 -17.59
C LYS A 5 19.06 5.03 -16.22
N VAL A 6 18.21 6.06 -16.18
CA VAL A 6 17.59 6.59 -14.96
C VAL A 6 16.63 5.54 -14.42
N LYS A 7 16.81 5.13 -13.15
CA LYS A 7 15.90 4.21 -12.47
C LYS A 7 14.77 4.98 -11.78
N ILE A 8 13.54 4.55 -12.00
CA ILE A 8 12.34 5.22 -11.50
C ILE A 8 11.71 4.40 -10.38
N GLY A 9 11.54 5.04 -9.23
CA GLY A 9 10.79 4.52 -8.10
C GLY A 9 9.37 5.08 -8.08
N LEU A 10 8.39 4.23 -7.78
CA LEU A 10 6.99 4.62 -7.60
C LEU A 10 6.60 4.44 -6.12
N ALA A 11 6.17 5.54 -5.48
CA ALA A 11 5.72 5.54 -4.10
C ALA A 11 4.21 5.81 -4.05
N LEU A 12 3.43 4.76 -3.77
CA LEU A 12 1.98 4.81 -3.74
C LEU A 12 1.49 5.04 -2.30
N GLY A 13 0.83 6.18 -2.08
CA GLY A 13 0.39 6.57 -0.75
C GLY A 13 -0.87 5.86 -0.23
N SER A 14 -1.12 6.02 1.07
CA SER A 14 -2.39 5.65 1.69
C SER A 14 -3.52 6.62 1.28
N GLY A 15 -4.77 6.25 1.53
CA GLY A 15 -5.92 7.08 1.11
C GLY A 15 -7.29 6.39 1.06
N GLY A 16 -7.41 5.18 1.63
CA GLY A 16 -8.67 4.42 1.67
C GLY A 16 -9.28 4.22 0.28
N TRP A 17 -10.58 4.50 0.16
CA TRP A 17 -11.37 4.30 -1.07
C TRP A 17 -10.88 5.09 -2.29
N ARG A 18 -10.06 6.14 -2.09
CA ARG A 18 -9.45 6.92 -3.19
C ARG A 18 -8.34 6.19 -3.93
N GLY A 19 -7.95 4.99 -3.45
CA GLY A 19 -6.88 4.21 -4.05
C GLY A 19 -7.06 3.82 -5.51
N LEU A 20 -8.28 3.91 -6.06
CA LEU A 20 -8.52 3.73 -7.50
C LEU A 20 -7.69 4.72 -8.34
N ALA A 21 -7.34 5.89 -7.81
CA ALA A 21 -6.46 6.84 -8.48
C ALA A 21 -5.06 6.27 -8.78
N HIS A 22 -4.55 5.35 -7.96
CA HIS A 22 -3.26 4.68 -8.21
C HIS A 22 -3.28 3.88 -9.51
N ILE A 23 -4.41 3.27 -9.86
CA ILE A 23 -4.59 2.55 -11.13
C ILE A 23 -4.49 3.52 -12.30
N GLY A 24 -5.11 4.69 -12.20
CA GLY A 24 -5.01 5.74 -13.23
C GLY A 24 -3.57 6.23 -13.43
N VAL A 25 -2.80 6.36 -12.35
CA VAL A 25 -1.35 6.67 -12.44
C VAL A 25 -0.60 5.56 -13.16
N LEU A 26 -0.78 4.30 -12.77
CA LEU A 26 -0.14 3.14 -13.42
C LEU A 26 -0.46 3.08 -14.91
N LYS A 27 -1.72 3.28 -15.30
CA LYS A 27 -2.14 3.36 -16.71
C LYS A 27 -1.42 4.47 -17.46
N SER A 28 -1.26 5.63 -16.85
CA SER A 28 -0.54 6.75 -17.45
C SER A 28 0.94 6.41 -17.65
N LEU A 29 1.59 5.79 -16.67
CA LEU A 29 2.99 5.38 -16.78
C LEU A 29 3.20 4.37 -17.90
N GLU A 30 2.36 3.32 -17.96
CA GLU A 30 2.41 2.32 -19.03
C GLU A 30 2.17 2.95 -20.41
N LYS A 31 1.11 3.76 -20.55
CA LYS A 31 0.77 4.44 -21.82
C LYS A 31 1.91 5.31 -22.35
N ASN A 32 2.68 5.91 -21.46
CA ASN A 32 3.80 6.79 -21.80
C ASN A 32 5.16 6.05 -21.81
N ASN A 33 5.18 4.72 -21.70
CA ASN A 33 6.39 3.91 -21.66
C ASN A 33 7.39 4.34 -20.56
N ILE A 34 6.87 4.80 -19.42
CA ILE A 34 7.69 5.18 -18.27
C ILE A 34 7.93 3.92 -17.43
N PRO A 35 9.18 3.43 -17.31
CA PRO A 35 9.46 2.23 -16.55
C PRO A 35 9.25 2.46 -15.04
N VAL A 36 8.91 1.40 -14.32
CA VAL A 36 8.87 1.40 -12.85
C VAL A 36 9.84 0.32 -12.36
N ASP A 37 10.98 0.76 -11.83
CA ASP A 37 12.06 -0.13 -11.39
C ASP A 37 11.93 -0.53 -9.91
N TYR A 38 11.23 0.27 -9.10
CA TYR A 38 11.00 0.03 -7.68
C TYR A 38 9.61 0.49 -7.26
N ILE A 39 8.94 -0.25 -6.38
CA ILE A 39 7.63 0.13 -5.84
C ILE A 39 7.66 0.13 -4.32
N THR A 40 7.09 1.18 -3.74
CA THR A 40 6.78 1.24 -2.31
C THR A 40 5.33 1.62 -2.14
N GLY A 41 4.65 0.98 -1.19
CA GLY A 41 3.21 1.19 -1.02
C GLY A 41 2.80 1.24 0.45
N SER A 42 1.88 2.15 0.77
CA SER A 42 1.29 2.29 2.10
C SER A 42 -0.23 2.14 2.02
N SER A 43 -0.82 1.29 2.89
CA SER A 43 -2.26 1.00 2.89
C SER A 43 -2.76 0.56 1.51
N ILE A 44 -3.76 1.26 0.95
CA ILE A 44 -4.26 0.99 -0.40
C ILE A 44 -3.17 1.07 -1.48
N GLY A 45 -2.13 1.87 -1.28
CA GLY A 45 -0.95 1.89 -2.14
C GLY A 45 -0.12 0.61 -2.07
N ALA A 46 -0.09 -0.07 -0.91
CA ALA A 46 0.53 -1.40 -0.79
C ALA A 46 -0.28 -2.46 -1.52
N LEU A 47 -1.61 -2.40 -1.46
CA LEU A 47 -2.47 -3.32 -2.21
C LEU A 47 -2.28 -3.16 -3.72
N VAL A 48 -2.46 -1.94 -4.25
CA VAL A 48 -2.33 -1.69 -5.69
C VAL A 48 -0.89 -1.89 -6.16
N GLY A 49 0.10 -1.39 -5.41
CA GLY A 49 1.51 -1.54 -5.75
C GLY A 49 2.01 -2.97 -5.68
N GLY A 50 1.55 -3.76 -4.71
CA GLY A 50 1.90 -5.17 -4.59
C GLY A 50 1.29 -6.01 -5.71
N LEU A 51 0.03 -5.77 -6.08
CA LEU A 51 -0.59 -6.41 -7.24
C LEU A 51 0.15 -6.04 -8.52
N TYR A 52 0.52 -4.77 -8.71
CA TYR A 52 1.29 -4.33 -9.87
C TYR A 52 2.68 -4.96 -9.92
N ALA A 53 3.38 -5.02 -8.79
CA ALA A 53 4.68 -5.67 -8.69
C ALA A 53 4.63 -7.17 -9.03
N TYR A 54 3.50 -7.83 -8.72
CA TYR A 54 3.28 -9.24 -9.03
C TYR A 54 2.92 -9.48 -10.50
N TYR A 55 1.88 -8.80 -11.01
CA TYR A 55 1.38 -9.02 -12.37
C TYR A 55 2.21 -8.31 -13.43
N GLY A 56 2.77 -7.13 -13.12
CA GLY A 56 3.52 -6.28 -14.04
C GLY A 56 2.66 -5.58 -15.11
N GLU A 57 1.33 -5.65 -14.99
CA GLU A 57 0.38 -5.14 -15.98
C GLU A 57 -0.84 -4.54 -15.27
N VAL A 58 -1.18 -3.29 -15.57
CA VAL A 58 -2.29 -2.59 -14.91
C VAL A 58 -3.66 -3.21 -15.25
N SER A 59 -3.78 -3.80 -16.44
CA SER A 59 -4.99 -4.49 -16.92
C SER A 59 -5.42 -5.60 -15.96
N LYS A 60 -4.48 -6.35 -15.37
CA LYS A 60 -4.77 -7.39 -14.38
C LYS A 60 -5.34 -6.83 -13.09
N ILE A 61 -4.90 -5.64 -12.68
CA ILE A 61 -5.45 -4.96 -11.51
C ILE A 61 -6.88 -4.50 -11.79
N GLU A 62 -7.13 -3.97 -12.99
CA GLU A 62 -8.48 -3.57 -13.43
C GLU A 62 -9.43 -4.77 -13.48
N GLU A 63 -9.00 -5.90 -14.07
CA GLU A 63 -9.78 -7.15 -14.10
C GLU A 63 -10.17 -7.62 -12.69
N ILE A 64 -9.22 -7.62 -11.76
CA ILE A 64 -9.46 -8.04 -10.38
C ILE A 64 -10.50 -7.14 -9.72
N ILE A 65 -10.31 -5.82 -9.81
CA ILE A 65 -11.19 -4.85 -9.16
C ILE A 65 -12.60 -4.87 -9.77
N ALA A 66 -12.71 -4.98 -11.09
CA ALA A 66 -13.99 -5.11 -11.79
C ALA A 66 -14.72 -6.41 -11.43
N GLY A 67 -13.98 -7.46 -11.05
CA GLY A 67 -14.54 -8.75 -10.62
C GLY A 67 -15.05 -8.79 -9.18
N ILE A 68 -14.74 -7.79 -8.33
CA ILE A 68 -15.15 -7.77 -6.92
C ILE A 68 -16.66 -7.51 -6.82
N LYS A 69 -17.41 -8.45 -6.26
CA LYS A 69 -18.84 -8.31 -6.02
C LYS A 69 -19.13 -7.85 -4.60
N TYR A 70 -20.32 -7.31 -4.37
CA TYR A 70 -20.81 -6.97 -3.02
C TYR A 70 -20.75 -8.16 -2.05
N GLN A 71 -20.95 -9.38 -2.55
CA GLN A 71 -20.86 -10.62 -1.76
C GLN A 71 -19.44 -10.88 -1.26
N ASP A 72 -18.42 -10.60 -2.07
CA ASP A 72 -17.02 -10.75 -1.68
C ASP A 72 -16.67 -9.75 -0.59
N LEU A 73 -17.11 -8.49 -0.75
CA LEU A 73 -16.91 -7.44 0.25
C LEU A 73 -17.62 -7.80 1.56
N PHE A 74 -18.87 -8.25 1.52
CA PHE A 74 -19.61 -8.71 2.70
C PHE A 74 -18.93 -9.90 3.38
N ARG A 75 -18.42 -10.86 2.60
CA ARG A 75 -17.67 -12.00 3.14
C ARG A 75 -16.44 -11.53 3.91
N VAL A 76 -15.68 -10.62 3.32
CA VAL A 76 -14.46 -10.07 3.94
C VAL A 76 -14.77 -9.27 5.21
N LEU A 77 -15.87 -8.52 5.23
CA LEU A 77 -16.29 -7.71 6.38
C LEU A 77 -17.03 -8.51 7.46
N SER A 78 -17.48 -9.73 7.17
CA SER A 78 -18.18 -10.60 8.14
C SER A 78 -17.21 -11.51 8.92
N ASP A 79 -16.14 -10.95 9.48
CA ASP A 79 -15.10 -11.69 10.21
C ASP A 79 -14.99 -11.23 11.67
N PRO A 80 -16.03 -11.46 12.50
CA PRO A 80 -16.09 -10.91 13.85
C PRO A 80 -14.99 -11.47 14.75
N MET A 81 -14.33 -10.58 15.50
CA MET A 81 -13.58 -10.94 16.70
C MET A 81 -14.51 -10.83 17.92
N ALA A 82 -14.48 -11.84 18.80
CA ALA A 82 -15.49 -12.01 19.84
C ALA A 82 -15.56 -10.87 20.89
N ASP A 83 -14.46 -10.14 21.13
CA ASP A 83 -14.35 -9.33 22.37
C ASP A 83 -14.09 -7.82 22.18
N LEU A 84 -13.92 -7.29 20.96
CA LEU A 84 -13.48 -5.88 20.77
C LEU A 84 -14.12 -5.11 19.59
N GLY A 85 -15.11 -5.68 18.89
CA GLY A 85 -15.74 -5.03 17.73
C GLY A 85 -14.84 -4.90 16.48
N LEU A 86 -13.65 -5.50 16.50
CA LEU A 86 -12.71 -5.54 15.38
C LEU A 86 -12.97 -6.74 14.47
N LEU A 87 -12.58 -6.60 13.21
CA LEU A 87 -12.50 -7.72 12.28
C LEU A 87 -11.15 -8.44 12.42
N LYS A 88 -11.16 -9.78 12.50
CA LYS A 88 -9.90 -10.57 12.50
C LYS A 88 -9.12 -10.34 11.21
N GLY A 89 -9.83 -10.24 10.09
CA GLY A 89 -9.28 -10.02 8.77
C GLY A 89 -8.59 -11.25 8.17
N ASN A 90 -8.89 -12.44 8.69
CA ASN A 90 -8.49 -13.72 8.09
C ASN A 90 -9.20 -13.91 6.75
N LYS A 91 -10.48 -13.51 6.67
CA LYS A 91 -11.23 -13.55 5.41
C LYS A 91 -10.66 -12.58 4.37
N PHE A 92 -10.13 -11.43 4.81
CA PHE A 92 -9.40 -10.51 3.94
C PHE A 92 -8.11 -11.14 3.42
N LEU A 93 -7.32 -11.76 4.28
CA LEU A 93 -6.09 -12.45 3.88
C LEU A 93 -6.39 -13.58 2.87
N GLN A 94 -7.39 -14.41 3.13
CA GLN A 94 -7.82 -15.46 2.19
C GLN A 94 -8.27 -14.88 0.84
N PHE A 95 -8.98 -13.75 0.85
CA PHE A 95 -9.38 -13.06 -0.37
C PHE A 95 -8.16 -12.60 -1.18
N LEU A 96 -7.14 -12.02 -0.55
CA LEU A 96 -5.89 -11.65 -1.23
C LEU A 96 -5.17 -12.87 -1.82
N GLU A 97 -5.17 -13.99 -1.09
CA GLU A 97 -4.50 -15.22 -1.52
C GLU A 97 -5.11 -15.85 -2.78
N VAL A 98 -6.40 -15.61 -3.06
CA VAL A 98 -7.02 -16.04 -4.32
C VAL A 98 -6.28 -15.47 -5.54
N PHE A 99 -5.84 -14.22 -5.45
CA PHE A 99 -5.16 -13.53 -6.56
C PHE A 99 -3.64 -13.71 -6.48
N LEU A 100 -3.07 -13.68 -5.28
CA LEU A 100 -1.62 -13.66 -5.06
C LEU A 100 -0.98 -15.05 -4.93
N LYS A 101 -1.78 -16.10 -4.72
CA LYS A 101 -1.35 -17.52 -4.76
C LYS A 101 -0.11 -17.82 -3.91
N GLY A 102 0.00 -17.20 -2.73
CA GLY A 102 1.11 -17.41 -1.82
C GLY A 102 2.46 -16.86 -2.26
N VAL A 103 2.51 -16.00 -3.30
CA VAL A 103 3.77 -15.46 -3.83
C VAL A 103 4.59 -14.73 -2.75
N LYS A 104 5.91 -14.89 -2.82
CA LYS A 104 6.83 -14.18 -1.94
C LYS A 104 7.27 -12.84 -2.55
N ILE A 105 7.47 -11.83 -1.70
CA ILE A 105 7.84 -10.46 -2.13
C ILE A 105 9.17 -10.44 -2.88
N GLU A 106 10.12 -11.26 -2.46
CA GLU A 106 11.43 -11.39 -3.12
C GLU A 106 11.37 -12.06 -4.50
N GLN A 107 10.22 -12.59 -4.92
CA GLN A 107 9.99 -13.25 -6.21
C GLN A 107 9.20 -12.39 -7.21
N LEU A 108 8.86 -11.16 -6.83
CA LEU A 108 8.04 -10.27 -7.66
C LEU A 108 8.80 -9.78 -8.90
N LYS A 109 8.05 -9.47 -9.97
CA LYS A 109 8.61 -8.95 -11.23
C LYS A 109 9.29 -7.60 -11.01
N ILE A 110 8.74 -6.78 -10.11
CA ILE A 110 9.26 -5.47 -9.74
C ILE A 110 9.57 -5.49 -8.24
N PRO A 111 10.78 -5.10 -7.80
CA PRO A 111 11.10 -4.99 -6.38
C PRO A 111 10.10 -4.11 -5.63
N PHE A 112 9.53 -4.66 -4.56
CA PHE A 112 8.44 -4.05 -3.81
C PHE A 112 8.71 -4.04 -2.30
N LYS A 113 8.26 -2.98 -1.62
CA LYS A 113 8.12 -2.95 -0.17
C LYS A 113 6.77 -2.38 0.25
N ALA A 114 6.03 -3.12 1.07
CA ALA A 114 4.86 -2.60 1.77
C ALA A 114 5.28 -1.85 3.05
N VAL A 115 4.51 -0.84 3.43
CA VAL A 115 4.72 -0.06 4.65
C VAL A 115 3.70 -0.47 5.69
N ALA A 116 4.16 -0.83 6.87
CA ALA A 116 3.30 -0.97 8.05
C ALA A 116 3.84 -0.11 9.19
N THR A 117 3.05 0.03 10.24
CA THR A 117 3.42 0.75 11.45
C THR A 117 3.40 -0.21 12.63
N ASP A 118 4.46 -0.28 13.42
CA ASP A 118 4.41 -1.00 14.70
C ASP A 118 3.51 -0.21 15.66
N ILE A 119 2.40 -0.81 16.10
CA ILE A 119 1.41 -0.13 16.94
C ILE A 119 1.95 0.21 18.33
N LEU A 120 2.98 -0.51 18.80
CA LEU A 120 3.54 -0.30 20.13
C LEU A 120 4.54 0.85 20.16
N THR A 121 5.35 0.99 19.11
CA THR A 121 6.43 2.00 19.06
C THR A 121 6.11 3.19 18.15
N GLY A 122 5.13 3.05 17.24
CA GLY A 122 4.85 4.02 16.19
C GLY A 122 5.87 4.00 15.04
N GLU A 123 6.86 3.12 15.08
CA GLU A 123 7.91 3.06 14.07
C GLU A 123 7.42 2.48 12.74
N THR A 124 7.96 3.00 11.65
CA THR A 124 7.73 2.45 10.32
C THR A 124 8.45 1.11 10.14
N VAL A 125 7.72 0.12 9.62
CA VAL A 125 8.24 -1.19 9.24
C VAL A 125 8.07 -1.38 7.74
N TYR A 126 9.19 -1.61 7.03
CA TYR A 126 9.18 -1.88 5.59
C TYR A 126 9.25 -3.39 5.33
N LEU A 127 8.16 -3.93 4.79
CA LEU A 127 8.00 -5.35 4.51
C LEU A 127 8.43 -5.64 3.06
N GLY A 128 9.64 -6.19 2.91
CA GLY A 128 10.25 -6.50 1.60
C GLY A 128 10.56 -7.98 1.35
N LYS A 129 10.11 -8.88 2.23
CA LYS A 129 10.34 -10.33 2.15
C LYS A 129 9.15 -11.09 2.71
N GLY A 130 9.00 -12.36 2.33
CA GLY A 130 7.94 -13.24 2.82
C GLY A 130 6.66 -13.13 1.99
N ASN A 131 5.54 -13.62 2.54
CA ASN A 131 4.27 -13.71 1.80
C ASN A 131 3.68 -12.31 1.51
N LEU A 132 3.41 -12.03 0.23
CA LEU A 132 2.92 -10.72 -0.22
C LEU A 132 1.53 -10.38 0.35
N ALA A 133 0.61 -11.34 0.37
CA ALA A 133 -0.74 -11.13 0.89
C ALA A 133 -0.73 -10.72 2.36
N THR A 134 0.15 -11.34 3.16
CA THR A 134 0.37 -11.03 4.58
C THR A 134 0.93 -9.63 4.76
N ALA A 135 1.91 -9.22 3.95
CA ALA A 135 2.47 -7.88 4.02
C ALA A 135 1.48 -6.79 3.63
N ILE A 136 0.67 -7.04 2.58
CA ILE A 136 -0.44 -6.15 2.21
C ILE A 136 -1.45 -6.09 3.34
N ARG A 137 -1.89 -7.24 3.88
CA ARG A 137 -2.85 -7.33 4.99
C ARG A 137 -2.37 -6.55 6.22
N ALA A 138 -1.08 -6.62 6.56
CA ALA A 138 -0.48 -5.81 7.61
C ALA A 138 -0.58 -4.31 7.28
N SER A 139 -0.17 -3.92 6.07
CA SER A 139 -0.15 -2.53 5.61
C SER A 139 -1.53 -1.85 5.55
N ILE A 140 -2.62 -2.61 5.40
CA ILE A 140 -4.01 -2.09 5.40
C ILE A 140 -4.77 -2.31 6.71
N SER A 141 -4.08 -2.73 7.78
CA SER A 141 -4.69 -3.02 9.08
C SER A 141 -5.08 -1.74 9.81
N ILE A 142 -6.15 -1.07 9.36
CA ILE A 142 -6.62 0.18 9.97
C ILE A 142 -6.97 -0.09 11.44
N PRO A 143 -6.33 0.62 12.40
CA PRO A 143 -6.66 0.49 13.81
C PRO A 143 -8.16 0.69 14.06
N LEU A 144 -8.72 -0.05 15.01
CA LEU A 144 -10.16 -0.04 15.33
C LEU A 144 -11.09 -0.65 14.26
N VAL A 145 -10.57 -1.03 13.08
CA VAL A 145 -11.33 -1.74 12.05
C VAL A 145 -10.84 -3.19 11.91
N LEU A 146 -9.53 -3.36 11.77
CA LEU A 146 -8.88 -4.66 11.58
C LEU A 146 -7.90 -4.94 12.71
N ALA A 147 -7.86 -6.21 13.14
CA ALA A 147 -6.86 -6.68 14.09
C ALA A 147 -5.45 -6.49 13.50
N PRO A 148 -4.46 -6.09 14.34
CA PRO A 148 -3.06 -6.01 13.94
C PRO A 148 -2.53 -7.36 13.45
N VAL A 149 -1.60 -7.34 12.50
CA VAL A 149 -0.89 -8.54 12.02
C VAL A 149 0.43 -8.66 12.76
N THR A 150 0.75 -9.85 13.27
CA THR A 150 2.06 -10.08 13.91
C THR A 150 3.06 -10.60 12.90
N ILE A 151 4.17 -9.88 12.70
CA ILE A 151 5.30 -10.30 11.83
C ILE A 151 6.59 -10.06 12.61
N ASP A 152 7.44 -11.07 12.71
CA ASP A 152 8.74 -11.01 13.42
C ASP A 152 8.64 -10.42 14.84
N GLY A 153 7.58 -10.78 15.57
CA GLY A 153 7.31 -10.31 16.94
C GLY A 153 6.71 -8.90 17.03
N LYS A 154 6.58 -8.16 15.93
CA LYS A 154 5.98 -6.82 15.89
C LYS A 154 4.49 -6.87 15.60
N LYS A 155 3.69 -6.03 16.28
CA LYS A 155 2.25 -5.88 16.02
C LYS A 155 2.02 -4.76 15.02
N LEU A 156 1.73 -5.13 13.79
CA LEU A 156 1.69 -4.21 12.66
C LEU A 156 0.26 -3.75 12.33
N VAL A 157 0.11 -2.44 12.20
CA VAL A 157 -1.09 -1.76 11.72
C VAL A 157 -0.81 -0.98 10.42
N ASP A 158 -1.83 -0.29 9.91
CA ASP A 158 -1.78 0.46 8.67
C ASP A 158 -0.55 1.39 8.56
N GLY A 159 0.11 1.34 7.40
CA GLY A 159 1.33 2.10 7.14
C GLY A 159 1.11 3.61 7.06
N GLY A 160 -0.12 4.04 6.78
CA GLY A 160 -0.51 5.45 6.73
C GLY A 160 -0.35 6.17 8.06
N ASN A 161 -0.27 5.44 9.17
CA ASN A 161 -0.06 6.02 10.50
C ASN A 161 1.37 6.55 10.70
N SER A 162 2.35 6.03 9.97
CA SER A 162 3.76 6.45 10.11
C SER A 162 4.35 7.04 8.83
N THR A 163 4.10 6.41 7.67
CA THR A 163 4.58 6.90 6.38
C THR A 163 3.45 6.84 5.33
N PRO A 164 2.62 7.90 5.23
CA PRO A 164 1.52 7.97 4.27
C PRO A 164 1.97 7.87 2.80
N VAL A 165 3.10 8.48 2.43
CA VAL A 165 3.68 8.39 1.08
C VAL A 165 5.16 7.99 1.19
N PRO A 166 5.53 6.73 0.89
CA PRO A 166 6.87 6.20 1.16
C PRO A 166 7.97 6.56 0.16
N ALA A 167 8.01 7.81 -0.31
CA ALA A 167 8.95 8.27 -1.34
C ALA A 167 10.43 8.04 -0.95
N LYS A 168 10.79 8.29 0.31
CA LYS A 168 12.14 8.07 0.82
C LYS A 168 12.58 6.61 0.68
N MET A 169 11.65 5.66 0.88
CA MET A 169 11.99 4.25 0.76
C MET A 169 12.23 3.85 -0.70
N ALA A 170 11.47 4.39 -1.66
CA ALA A 170 11.71 4.13 -3.08
C ALA A 170 13.12 4.61 -3.50
N TYR A 171 13.55 5.77 -3.01
CA TYR A 171 14.91 6.26 -3.21
C TYR A 171 15.96 5.31 -2.60
N GLN A 172 15.76 4.89 -1.34
CA GLN A 172 16.66 3.96 -0.64
C GLN A 172 16.70 2.55 -1.27
N MET A 173 15.71 2.17 -2.09
CA MET A 173 15.75 0.94 -2.88
C MET A 173 16.64 1.04 -4.14
N GLY A 174 17.09 2.25 -4.49
CA GLY A 174 18.02 2.51 -5.59
C GLY A 174 17.44 3.30 -6.76
N ALA A 175 16.29 3.95 -6.57
CA ALA A 175 15.74 4.86 -7.57
C ALA A 175 16.57 6.14 -7.69
N ASP A 176 16.81 6.60 -8.92
CA ASP A 176 17.40 7.91 -9.20
C ASP A 176 16.33 9.01 -9.16
N LEU A 177 15.10 8.70 -9.61
CA LEU A 177 13.93 9.57 -9.59
C LEU A 177 12.77 8.86 -8.88
N VAL A 178 12.02 9.58 -8.05
CA VAL A 178 10.82 9.03 -7.37
C VAL A 178 9.57 9.78 -7.79
N ILE A 179 8.57 9.03 -8.24
CA ILE A 179 7.20 9.51 -8.47
C ILE A 179 6.38 9.17 -7.22
N GLY A 180 5.98 10.20 -6.46
CA GLY A 180 5.12 10.05 -5.28
C GLY A 180 3.66 10.32 -5.60
N VAL A 181 2.77 9.38 -5.25
CA VAL A 181 1.31 9.52 -5.45
C VAL A 181 0.65 9.75 -4.09
N ASN A 182 0.23 11.00 -3.85
CA ASN A 182 -0.50 11.39 -2.65
C ASN A 182 -2.00 11.45 -2.92
N LEU A 183 -2.81 10.73 -2.13
CA LEU A 183 -4.28 10.72 -2.23
C LEU A 183 -4.96 11.64 -1.22
N TYR A 184 -4.19 12.17 -0.27
CA TYR A 184 -4.61 13.24 0.63
C TYR A 184 -4.32 14.56 -0.09
N GLY A 185 -5.27 15.00 -0.92
CA GLY A 185 -5.33 16.39 -1.41
C GLY A 185 -5.60 17.38 -0.26
N ASN A 186 -6.37 18.44 -0.49
CA ASN A 186 -6.71 19.50 0.49
C ASN A 186 -7.53 19.05 1.74
N ILE A 187 -7.32 17.84 2.24
CA ILE A 187 -7.95 17.28 3.44
C ILE A 187 -6.84 16.94 4.44
N PHE A 188 -6.10 17.98 4.81
CA PHE A 188 -5.45 18.22 6.09
C PHE A 188 -5.24 19.75 6.12
N PRO A 189 -5.39 20.46 7.26
CA PRO A 189 -5.45 21.92 7.27
C PRO A 189 -4.06 22.54 7.15
N LEU A 190 -3.29 22.20 6.10
CA LEU A 190 -2.10 22.96 5.76
C LEU A 190 -2.47 24.34 5.24
N THR A 191 -3.64 24.56 4.63
CA THR A 191 -4.06 25.93 4.29
C THR A 191 -4.25 26.77 5.54
N ALA A 192 -4.87 26.25 6.61
CA ALA A 192 -5.00 27.00 7.87
C ALA A 192 -3.67 27.16 8.62
N ALA A 193 -2.74 26.20 8.50
CA ALA A 193 -1.40 26.26 9.09
C ALA A 193 -0.44 27.19 8.31
N ILE A 194 -0.53 27.22 6.97
CA ILE A 194 0.24 28.11 6.09
C ILE A 194 -0.31 29.54 6.16
N GLU A 195 -1.63 29.71 6.30
CA GLU A 195 -2.27 31.02 6.48
C GLU A 195 -2.13 31.57 7.92
N GLY A 196 -1.43 30.87 8.82
CA GLY A 196 -1.16 31.34 10.19
C GLY A 196 -2.41 31.49 11.08
N LYS A 197 -3.51 30.80 10.77
CA LYS A 197 -4.81 30.97 11.44
C LYS A 197 -5.07 30.00 12.60
N MET A 198 -4.14 29.10 12.92
CA MET A 198 -4.28 28.21 14.09
C MET A 198 -3.43 28.71 15.26
N LYS A 199 -4.08 29.31 16.26
CA LYS A 199 -3.52 29.42 17.61
C LYS A 199 -3.79 28.10 18.34
N LEU A 200 -2.72 27.39 18.68
CA LEU A 200 -2.78 26.26 19.61
C LEU A 200 -2.73 26.84 21.03
N THR A 201 -3.87 26.81 21.73
CA THR A 201 -3.94 26.84 23.20
C THR A 201 -3.97 25.41 23.72
#